data_AF-A0A957XU88-F1
#
_entry.id   AF-A0A957XU88-F1
#
_cell.length_a   1.000
_cell.length_b   1.000
_cell.length_c   1.000
_cell.angle_alpha   90.00
_cell.angle_beta   90.00
_cell.angle_gamma   90.00
#
_symmetry.space_group_name_H-M   'P 1'
#
loop_
_entity.id
_entity.type
_entity.pdbx_description
1 polymer ?
#
loop_
_entity_poly.entity_id
_entity_poly.type
_entity_poly.pdbx_seq_one_letter_code
_entity_poly.pdbx_strand_id
1 'polypeptide(L)'
;LMRSQSTLRLPATVVDGQYRLIAALFDPASGQRLPVSGKDSGAGDRLDLGAVIVQGRVHDMNAPQPQVTLDAPLARLGRLAGYDLGAATGQLGETIDVALYWVPTETTGERLSVFVHLVDEAGAIIGQSDGEPDNGRAPTSSWLPGETITDRRTITVRPDASAGPATLVVGLYDPTTGERVPWLDATGASQGDQLSLATITLR
;
A
#
# COMPACT_ATOMS: atom_id res chain seq x y z
N LEU A 1 11.99 -35.38 -13.29
CA LEU A 1 12.28 -34.46 -12.17
C LEU A 1 11.07 -33.55 -12.01
N MET A 2 10.45 -33.51 -10.83
CA MET A 2 9.34 -32.58 -10.56
C MET A 2 9.91 -31.34 -9.87
N ARG A 3 9.59 -30.14 -10.38
CA ARG A 3 9.98 -28.86 -9.78
C ARG A 3 8.71 -28.13 -9.39
N SER A 4 8.67 -27.59 -8.18
CA SER A 4 7.59 -26.72 -7.70
C SER A 4 8.19 -25.41 -7.22
N GLN A 5 7.42 -24.33 -7.39
CA GLN A 5 7.73 -23.01 -6.87
C GLN A 5 6.59 -22.59 -5.93
N SER A 6 6.93 -21.99 -4.80
CA SER A 6 5.95 -21.53 -3.82
C SER A 6 6.37 -20.18 -3.26
N THR A 7 5.39 -19.31 -3.04
CA THR A 7 5.59 -17.99 -2.43
C THR A 7 5.00 -18.02 -1.03
N LEU A 8 5.80 -17.66 -0.03
CA LEU A 8 5.34 -17.50 1.35
C LEU A 8 5.11 -16.00 1.61
N ARG A 9 3.87 -15.63 1.91
CA ARG A 9 3.56 -14.29 2.40
C ARG A 9 3.77 -14.27 3.92
N LEU A 10 4.63 -13.38 4.38
CA LEU A 10 4.81 -13.14 5.81
C LEU A 10 3.73 -12.15 6.29
N PRO A 11 3.07 -12.41 7.43
CA PRO A 11 2.17 -11.43 8.06
C PRO A 11 2.93 -10.15 8.41
N ALA A 12 2.24 -9.00 8.40
CA ALA A 12 2.81 -7.72 8.87
C ALA A 12 3.30 -7.79 10.33
N THR A 13 2.74 -8.71 11.13
CA THR A 13 3.06 -8.93 12.54
C THR A 13 4.24 -9.88 12.75
N VAL A 14 4.89 -10.37 11.69
CA VAL A 14 6.08 -11.20 11.82
C VAL A 14 7.17 -10.40 12.54
N VAL A 15 7.76 -11.00 13.58
CA VAL A 15 8.81 -10.34 14.36
C VAL A 15 10.13 -10.48 13.63
N ASP A 16 10.99 -9.48 13.74
CA ASP A 16 12.36 -9.58 13.24
C ASP A 16 13.08 -10.76 13.88
N GLY A 17 13.74 -11.57 13.07
CA GLY A 17 14.46 -12.70 13.60
C GLY A 17 14.87 -13.73 12.58
N GLN A 18 15.52 -14.78 13.09
CA GLN A 18 15.94 -15.92 12.32
C GLN A 18 14.86 -17.02 12.40
N TYR A 19 14.33 -17.40 11.24
CA TYR A 19 13.33 -18.44 11.10
C TYR A 19 13.93 -19.65 10.37
N ARG A 20 13.38 -20.84 10.62
CA ARG A 20 13.69 -22.05 9.82
C ARG A 20 12.65 -22.24 8.74
N LEU A 21 13.10 -22.29 7.50
CA LEU A 21 12.25 -22.65 6.38
C LEU A 21 12.21 -24.16 6.26
N ILE A 22 11.02 -24.74 6.26
CA ILE A 22 10.81 -26.19 6.15
C ILE A 22 9.87 -26.50 4.98
N ALA A 23 10.06 -27.65 4.35
CA ALA A 23 9.13 -28.21 3.37
C ALA A 23 8.64 -29.58 3.82
N ALA A 24 7.35 -29.85 3.68
CA ALA A 24 6.77 -31.16 3.98
C ALA A 24 5.74 -31.53 2.91
N LEU A 25 5.63 -32.81 2.60
CA LEU A 25 4.47 -33.34 1.89
C LEU A 25 3.44 -33.77 2.94
N PHE A 26 2.17 -33.62 2.63
CA PHE A 26 1.09 -34.08 3.50
C PHE A 26 0.01 -34.77 2.68
N ASP A 27 -0.68 -35.71 3.30
CA ASP A 27 -1.90 -36.31 2.77
C ASP A 27 -3.04 -35.27 2.85
N PRO A 28 -3.66 -34.90 1.71
CA PRO A 28 -4.63 -33.81 1.68
C PRO A 28 -5.97 -34.15 2.36
N ALA A 29 -6.30 -35.43 2.55
CA ALA A 29 -7.56 -35.85 3.19
C ALA A 29 -7.44 -35.82 4.73
N SER A 30 -6.27 -36.18 5.26
CA SER A 30 -6.01 -36.26 6.70
C SER A 30 -5.21 -35.09 7.26
N GLY A 31 -4.52 -34.32 6.41
CA GLY A 31 -3.55 -33.30 6.81
C GLY A 31 -2.25 -33.87 7.38
N GLN A 32 -2.10 -35.19 7.44
CA GLN A 32 -0.94 -35.84 8.04
C GLN A 32 0.29 -35.66 7.15
N ARG A 33 1.41 -35.20 7.74
CA ARG A 33 2.68 -35.10 7.02
C ARG A 33 3.25 -36.48 6.70
N LEU A 34 3.75 -36.62 5.49
CA LEU A 34 4.35 -37.85 5.00
C LEU A 34 5.82 -37.94 5.42
N PRO A 35 6.32 -39.15 5.71
CA PRO A 35 7.71 -39.34 6.05
C PRO A 35 8.62 -38.96 4.86
N VAL A 36 9.68 -38.24 5.16
CA VAL A 36 10.75 -37.85 4.26
C VAL A 36 12.02 -38.58 4.70
N SER A 37 12.70 -39.20 3.74
CA SER A 37 14.01 -39.82 3.94
C SER A 37 14.91 -39.47 2.75
N GLY A 38 16.17 -39.13 3.03
CA GLY A 38 17.17 -38.79 2.02
C GLY A 38 18.58 -39.15 2.49
N LYS A 39 19.56 -39.16 1.58
CA LYS A 39 20.96 -39.47 1.92
C LYS A 39 21.56 -38.47 2.91
N ASP A 40 21.11 -37.21 2.87
CA ASP A 40 21.68 -36.09 3.65
C ASP A 40 20.67 -35.45 4.62
N SER A 41 19.41 -35.90 4.60
CA SER A 41 18.35 -35.45 5.50
C SER A 41 17.91 -36.64 6.36
N GLY A 42 18.13 -36.55 7.67
CA GLY A 42 17.72 -37.58 8.62
C GLY A 42 16.23 -37.95 8.49
N ALA A 43 15.84 -39.12 8.99
CA ALA A 43 14.44 -39.55 8.97
C ALA A 43 13.55 -38.54 9.71
N GLY A 44 12.49 -38.06 9.05
CA GLY A 44 11.55 -37.09 9.60
C GLY A 44 10.28 -36.97 8.74
N ASP A 45 9.44 -36.00 9.02
CA ASP A 45 8.21 -35.70 8.25
C ASP A 45 8.30 -34.38 7.45
N ARG A 46 9.51 -33.81 7.40
CA ARG A 46 9.83 -32.54 6.74
C ARG A 46 11.30 -32.48 6.36
N LEU A 47 11.60 -31.71 5.33
CA LEU A 47 12.94 -31.28 4.95
C LEU A 47 13.21 -29.88 5.52
N ASP A 48 14.37 -29.70 6.13
CA ASP A 48 14.84 -28.38 6.51
C ASP A 48 15.56 -27.72 5.33
N LEU A 49 15.04 -26.58 4.88
CA LEU A 49 15.55 -25.83 3.73
C LEU A 49 16.60 -24.79 4.15
N GLY A 50 16.82 -24.59 5.45
CA GLY A 50 17.78 -23.65 5.99
C GLY A 50 17.15 -22.54 6.83
N ALA A 51 18.00 -21.63 7.29
CA ALA A 51 17.56 -20.45 8.02
C ALA A 51 17.33 -19.28 7.07
N VAL A 52 16.29 -18.50 7.36
CA VAL A 52 15.99 -17.22 6.71
C VAL A 52 15.95 -16.14 7.76
N ILE A 53 16.48 -14.96 7.44
CA ILE A 53 16.37 -13.79 8.30
C ILE A 53 15.18 -12.98 7.79
N VAL A 54 14.24 -12.72 8.69
CA VAL A 54 13.13 -11.82 8.43
C VAL A 54 13.46 -10.51 9.13
N GLN A 55 13.48 -9.43 8.36
CA GLN A 55 13.58 -8.06 8.85
C GLN A 55 12.42 -7.27 8.27
N GLY A 56 11.56 -6.78 9.16
CA GLY A 56 10.52 -5.83 8.85
C GLY A 56 11.09 -4.42 8.62
N ARG A 57 10.25 -3.54 8.11
CA ARG A 57 10.55 -2.11 8.09
C ARG A 57 10.32 -1.54 9.49
N VAL A 58 10.92 -0.39 9.77
CA VAL A 58 10.60 0.36 10.99
C VAL A 58 9.15 0.84 10.92
N HIS A 59 8.42 0.65 12.03
CA HIS A 59 7.05 1.13 12.19
C HIS A 59 7.04 2.40 13.04
N ASP A 60 6.51 3.49 12.49
CA ASP A 60 6.34 4.75 13.23
C ASP A 60 4.97 4.77 13.91
N MET A 61 4.96 4.78 15.24
CA MET A 61 3.73 4.80 16.04
C MET A 61 3.38 6.19 16.57
N ASN A 62 4.14 7.23 16.18
CA ASN A 62 3.81 8.59 16.55
C ASN A 62 2.62 9.08 15.73
N ALA A 63 1.78 9.92 16.34
CA ALA A 63 0.67 10.54 15.64
C ALA A 63 1.21 11.44 14.50
N PRO A 64 0.61 11.39 13.29
CA PRO A 64 1.05 12.23 12.18
C PRO A 64 0.74 13.70 12.48
N GLN A 65 1.57 14.60 11.96
CA GLN A 65 1.39 16.04 12.07
C GLN A 65 1.34 16.68 10.67
N PRO A 66 0.27 16.43 9.89
CA PRO A 66 0.11 17.01 8.57
C PRO A 66 -0.17 18.52 8.65
N GLN A 67 0.18 19.24 7.58
CA GLN A 67 -0.19 20.62 7.35
C GLN A 67 -1.71 20.77 7.23
N VAL A 68 -2.37 19.84 6.53
CA VAL A 68 -3.82 19.77 6.41
C VAL A 68 -4.29 18.49 7.10
N THR A 69 -4.88 18.64 8.28
CA THR A 69 -5.46 17.52 9.02
C THR A 69 -6.78 17.08 8.41
N LEU A 70 -6.95 15.77 8.26
CA LEU A 70 -8.18 15.11 7.84
C LEU A 70 -8.52 13.96 8.79
N ASP A 71 -9.74 13.48 8.70
CA ASP A 71 -10.16 12.20 9.27
C ASP A 71 -11.06 11.50 8.26
N ALA A 72 -10.44 11.00 7.18
CA ALA A 72 -11.15 10.43 6.04
C ALA A 72 -11.07 8.89 6.07
N PRO A 73 -12.13 8.20 6.56
CA PRO A 73 -12.14 6.75 6.64
C PRO A 73 -12.28 6.07 5.27
N LEU A 74 -11.65 4.91 5.15
CA LEU A 74 -11.77 4.00 4.01
C LEU A 74 -12.58 2.77 4.44
N ALA A 75 -13.24 2.12 3.48
CA ALA A 75 -14.06 0.94 3.73
C ALA A 75 -13.29 -0.26 4.32
N ARG A 76 -11.97 -0.27 4.10
CA ARG A 76 -10.99 -1.21 4.66
C ARG A 76 -9.65 -0.50 4.79
N LEU A 77 -8.70 -1.10 5.51
CA LEU A 77 -7.34 -0.60 5.77
C LEU A 77 -7.26 0.41 6.93
N GLY A 78 -8.05 1.49 6.89
CA GLY A 78 -8.01 2.54 7.93
C GLY A 78 -8.49 3.89 7.42
N ARG A 79 -7.65 4.93 7.56
CA ARG A 79 -8.01 6.30 7.15
C ARG A 79 -6.82 7.12 6.63
N LEU A 80 -7.12 8.16 5.87
CA LEU A 80 -6.19 9.26 5.59
C LEU A 80 -6.28 10.29 6.72
N ALA A 81 -5.16 10.50 7.43
CA ALA A 81 -5.02 11.45 8.54
C ALA A 81 -4.83 12.90 8.09
N GLY A 82 -4.46 13.10 6.83
CA GLY A 82 -4.11 14.40 6.30
C GLY A 82 -3.00 14.32 5.27
N TYR A 83 -2.57 15.50 4.83
CA TYR A 83 -1.52 15.63 3.82
C TYR A 83 -0.75 16.94 3.98
N ASP A 84 0.47 16.93 3.42
CA ASP A 84 1.26 18.14 3.14
C ASP A 84 1.26 18.37 1.64
N LEU A 85 1.15 19.63 1.24
CA LEU A 85 1.18 20.02 -0.17
C LEU A 85 2.34 21.00 -0.39
N GLY A 86 3.25 20.66 -1.29
CA GLY A 86 4.41 21.50 -1.58
C GLY A 86 4.03 22.90 -2.08
N ALA A 87 3.02 22.99 -2.95
CA ALA A 87 2.46 24.25 -3.43
C ALA A 87 1.01 24.09 -3.91
N ALA A 88 0.19 25.12 -3.67
CA ALA A 88 -1.17 25.23 -4.24
C ALA A 88 -1.19 25.87 -5.64
N THR A 89 -0.02 26.11 -6.22
CA THR A 89 0.18 26.61 -7.58
C THR A 89 1.20 25.73 -8.29
N GLY A 90 0.95 25.37 -9.54
CA GLY A 90 1.88 24.58 -10.36
C GLY A 90 2.16 25.26 -11.70
N GLN A 91 3.28 24.89 -12.33
CA GLN A 91 3.56 25.27 -13.71
C GLN A 91 3.40 24.06 -14.62
N LEU A 92 3.02 24.32 -15.86
CA LEU A 92 2.96 23.30 -16.91
C LEU A 92 4.35 22.69 -17.14
N GLY A 93 4.46 21.37 -17.13
CA GLY A 93 5.73 20.66 -17.29
C GLY A 93 6.56 20.52 -16.01
N GLU A 94 6.17 21.16 -14.91
CA GLU A 94 6.82 21.02 -13.60
C GLU A 94 6.11 19.99 -12.72
N THR A 95 6.63 19.78 -11.51
CA THR A 95 6.13 18.79 -10.55
C THR A 95 5.42 19.43 -9.36
N ILE A 96 4.42 18.72 -8.82
CA ILE A 96 3.76 19.03 -7.57
C ILE A 96 4.02 17.87 -6.61
N ASP A 97 4.58 18.18 -5.44
CA ASP A 97 4.82 17.20 -4.39
C ASP A 97 3.69 17.21 -3.37
N VAL A 98 3.27 16.01 -2.95
CA VAL A 98 2.31 15.78 -1.87
C VAL A 98 2.81 14.66 -0.96
N ALA A 99 2.71 14.84 0.35
CA ALA A 99 2.92 13.79 1.33
C ALA A 99 1.57 13.40 1.94
N LEU A 100 1.18 12.14 1.81
CA LEU A 100 -0.06 11.60 2.36
C LEU A 100 0.26 10.86 3.66
N TYR A 101 -0.56 11.08 4.69
CA TYR A 101 -0.40 10.43 5.99
C TYR A 101 -1.52 9.43 6.23
N TRP A 102 -1.21 8.14 6.14
CA TRP A 102 -2.19 7.07 6.37
C TRP A 102 -2.06 6.55 7.80
N VAL A 103 -3.21 6.21 8.41
CA VAL A 103 -3.25 5.47 9.67
C VAL A 103 -4.17 4.26 9.49
N PRO A 104 -3.61 3.05 9.31
CA PRO A 104 -4.36 1.80 9.38
C PRO A 104 -5.08 1.61 10.71
N THR A 105 -6.26 0.99 10.67
CA THR A 105 -6.99 0.53 11.86
C THR A 105 -7.00 -1.00 11.98
N GLU A 106 -6.58 -1.70 10.93
CA GLU A 106 -6.50 -3.16 10.85
C GLU A 106 -5.30 -3.58 9.99
N THR A 107 -4.84 -4.82 10.14
CA THR A 107 -3.87 -5.41 9.21
C THR A 107 -4.59 -5.96 7.98
N THR A 108 -4.04 -5.75 6.77
CA THR A 108 -4.50 -6.45 5.56
C THR A 108 -3.41 -7.37 4.99
N GLY A 109 -3.82 -8.42 4.28
CA GLY A 109 -2.92 -9.21 3.42
C GLY A 109 -2.74 -8.61 2.02
N GLU A 110 -3.51 -7.59 1.68
CA GLU A 110 -3.65 -7.04 0.33
C GLU A 110 -2.58 -5.99 0.04
N ARG A 111 -2.13 -5.95 -1.21
CA ARG A 111 -1.19 -4.95 -1.73
C ARG A 111 -1.95 -4.00 -2.63
N LEU A 112 -2.42 -2.90 -2.04
CA LEU A 112 -3.14 -1.85 -2.75
C LEU A 112 -2.16 -0.82 -3.31
N SER A 113 -2.52 -0.25 -4.45
CA SER A 113 -1.85 0.91 -5.02
C SER A 113 -2.64 2.17 -4.69
N VAL A 114 -1.94 3.24 -4.37
CA VAL A 114 -2.51 4.58 -4.25
C VAL A 114 -2.38 5.25 -5.61
N PHE A 115 -3.41 5.96 -6.02
CA PHE A 115 -3.32 6.91 -7.12
C PHE A 115 -3.49 8.32 -6.59
N VAL A 116 -2.68 9.24 -7.11
CA VAL A 116 -2.89 10.68 -6.94
C VAL A 116 -2.96 11.30 -8.31
N HIS A 117 -4.11 11.86 -8.65
CA HIS A 117 -4.36 12.46 -9.96
C HIS A 117 -4.58 13.96 -9.81
N LEU A 118 -4.04 14.71 -10.76
CA LEU A 118 -4.38 16.10 -10.99
C LEU A 118 -5.35 16.15 -12.16
N VAL A 119 -6.56 16.64 -11.91
CA VAL A 119 -7.69 16.58 -12.84
C VAL A 119 -8.13 18.00 -13.19
N ASP A 120 -8.25 18.32 -14.47
CA ASP A 120 -8.73 19.65 -14.91
C ASP A 120 -10.26 19.80 -14.77
N GLU A 121 -10.79 21.00 -15.06
CA GLU A 121 -12.23 21.28 -15.01
C GLU A 121 -13.06 20.43 -15.98
N ALA A 122 -12.45 19.88 -17.04
CA ALA A 122 -13.11 19.00 -17.98
C ALA A 122 -13.13 17.53 -17.51
N GLY A 123 -12.48 17.23 -16.38
CA GLY A 123 -12.35 15.88 -15.84
C GLY A 123 -11.18 15.08 -16.43
N ALA A 124 -10.28 15.71 -17.19
CA ALA A 124 -9.12 15.03 -17.76
C ALA A 124 -7.97 14.97 -16.76
N ILE A 125 -7.33 13.80 -16.66
CA ILE A 125 -6.11 13.63 -15.87
C ILE A 125 -4.96 14.31 -16.61
N ILE A 126 -4.44 15.38 -16.01
CA ILE A 126 -3.34 16.19 -16.53
C ILE A 126 -2.02 16.00 -15.77
N GLY A 127 -2.02 15.17 -14.74
CA GLY A 127 -0.84 14.69 -14.04
C GLY A 127 -1.23 13.54 -13.11
N GLN A 128 -0.34 12.56 -12.90
CA GLN A 128 -0.64 11.43 -12.02
C GLN A 128 0.60 10.84 -11.37
N SER A 129 0.39 10.16 -10.25
CA SER A 129 1.35 9.29 -9.58
C SER A 129 0.62 8.08 -8.99
N ASP A 130 0.88 6.91 -9.54
CA ASP A 130 0.22 5.65 -9.14
C ASP A 130 1.26 4.63 -8.66
N GLY A 131 0.95 3.88 -7.61
CA GLY A 131 1.73 2.72 -7.19
C GLY A 131 1.64 2.41 -5.69
N GLU A 132 2.41 1.42 -5.25
CA GLU A 132 2.45 1.04 -3.84
C GLU A 132 2.91 2.21 -2.94
N PRO A 133 2.38 2.31 -1.71
CA PRO A 133 2.77 3.38 -0.79
C PRO A 133 4.27 3.42 -0.50
N ASP A 134 4.77 4.64 -0.35
CA ASP A 134 6.18 4.98 -0.12
C ASP A 134 7.12 4.32 -1.14
N ASN A 135 6.69 4.33 -2.42
CA ASN A 135 7.40 3.71 -3.55
C ASN A 135 7.71 2.21 -3.33
N GLY A 136 6.77 1.49 -2.71
CA GLY A 136 6.88 0.06 -2.42
C GLY A 136 7.70 -0.28 -1.17
N ARG A 137 8.18 0.71 -0.41
CA ARG A 137 8.87 0.50 0.87
C ARG A 137 7.91 0.23 2.03
N ALA A 138 6.67 0.69 1.90
CA ALA A 138 5.61 0.46 2.88
C ALA A 138 4.34 -0.08 2.19
N PRO A 139 4.38 -1.28 1.56
CA PRO A 139 3.19 -1.86 0.95
C PRO A 139 2.09 -2.04 1.99
N THR A 140 0.82 -1.86 1.62
CA THR A 140 -0.32 -1.93 2.56
C THR A 140 -0.38 -3.24 3.33
N SER A 141 0.11 -4.35 2.76
CA SER A 141 0.20 -5.64 3.44
C SER A 141 1.21 -5.70 4.59
N SER A 142 1.97 -4.63 4.82
CA SER A 142 2.97 -4.49 5.88
C SER A 142 2.56 -3.48 6.97
N TRP A 143 1.35 -2.95 6.90
CA TRP A 143 0.88 -1.90 7.81
C TRP A 143 0.37 -2.51 9.11
N LEU A 144 0.70 -1.87 10.25
CA LEU A 144 0.20 -2.24 11.57
C LEU A 144 -0.86 -1.24 12.06
N PRO A 145 -1.93 -1.67 12.76
CA PRO A 145 -2.93 -0.76 13.30
C PRO A 145 -2.32 0.34 14.17
N GLY A 146 -2.73 1.60 13.94
CA GLY A 146 -2.25 2.77 14.66
C GLY A 146 -0.88 3.30 14.18
N GLU A 147 -0.25 2.65 13.21
CA GLU A 147 0.97 3.12 12.59
C GLU A 147 0.73 4.36 11.72
N THR A 148 1.71 5.25 11.64
CA THR A 148 1.76 6.33 10.66
C THR A 148 2.57 5.94 9.44
N ILE A 149 1.94 5.99 8.27
CA ILE A 149 2.61 5.79 6.99
C ILE A 149 2.68 7.12 6.25
N THR A 150 3.90 7.60 6.01
CA THR A 150 4.13 8.78 5.16
C THR A 150 4.40 8.34 3.74
N ASP A 151 3.46 8.61 2.83
CA ASP A 151 3.53 8.26 1.43
C ASP A 151 3.77 9.51 0.57
N ARG A 152 5.01 9.66 0.07
CA ARG A 152 5.41 10.84 -0.72
C ARG A 152 5.21 10.59 -2.21
N ARG A 153 4.51 11.50 -2.87
CA ARG A 153 4.14 11.44 -4.29
C ARG A 153 4.58 12.71 -5.01
N THR A 154 5.05 12.53 -6.23
CA THR A 154 5.45 13.61 -7.12
C THR A 154 4.64 13.50 -8.40
N ILE A 155 3.84 14.52 -8.69
CA ILE A 155 2.92 14.56 -9.82
C ILE A 155 3.52 15.49 -10.87
N THR A 156 3.87 14.97 -12.04
CA THR A 156 4.31 15.81 -13.16
C THR A 156 3.09 16.37 -13.88
N VAL A 157 2.98 17.70 -13.96
CA VAL A 157 1.95 18.39 -14.72
C VAL A 157 2.30 18.31 -16.19
N ARG A 158 1.36 17.88 -17.02
CA ARG A 158 1.55 17.83 -18.47
C ARG A 158 1.89 19.23 -19.03
N PRO A 159 2.90 19.34 -19.90
CA PRO A 159 3.29 20.63 -20.47
C PRO A 159 2.25 21.18 -21.47
N ASP A 160 1.36 20.32 -21.99
CA ASP A 160 0.30 20.67 -22.93
C ASP A 160 -1.08 20.85 -22.24
N ALA A 161 -1.12 20.84 -20.90
CA ALA A 161 -2.35 21.15 -20.17
C ALA A 161 -2.69 22.64 -20.23
N SER A 162 -3.96 22.97 -20.01
CA SER A 162 -4.42 24.36 -19.93
C SER A 162 -4.08 24.96 -18.57
N ALA A 163 -3.71 26.25 -18.54
CA ALA A 163 -3.69 27.03 -17.31
C ALA A 163 -5.10 27.17 -16.74
N GLY A 164 -5.21 27.26 -15.41
CA GLY A 164 -6.50 27.29 -14.72
C GLY A 164 -6.54 26.41 -13.48
N PRO A 165 -7.71 26.28 -12.84
CA PRO A 165 -7.86 25.41 -11.68
C PRO A 165 -7.83 23.93 -12.09
N ALA A 166 -7.17 23.12 -11.29
CA ALA A 166 -7.18 21.67 -11.37
C ALA A 166 -7.33 21.08 -9.97
N THR A 167 -8.03 19.97 -9.83
CA THR A 167 -8.25 19.31 -8.54
C THR A 167 -7.26 18.17 -8.36
N LEU A 168 -6.56 18.16 -7.22
CA LEU A 168 -5.77 17.03 -6.77
C LEU A 168 -6.71 16.04 -6.05
N VAL A 169 -6.80 14.82 -6.57
CA VAL A 169 -7.63 13.74 -6.01
C VAL A 169 -6.77 12.53 -5.65
N VAL A 170 -7.20 11.77 -4.63
CA VAL A 170 -6.51 10.56 -4.17
C VAL A 170 -7.49 9.40 -4.02
N GLY A 171 -7.02 8.18 -4.25
CA GLY A 171 -7.74 6.96 -3.90
C GLY A 171 -6.84 5.74 -3.89
N LEU A 172 -7.41 4.58 -3.58
CA LEU A 172 -6.72 3.30 -3.57
C LEU A 172 -7.43 2.29 -4.47
N TYR A 173 -6.66 1.35 -5.00
CA TYR A 173 -7.19 0.23 -5.77
C TYR A 173 -6.34 -1.03 -5.63
N ASP A 174 -6.97 -2.17 -5.88
CA ASP A 174 -6.26 -3.42 -6.10
C ASP A 174 -5.64 -3.41 -7.52
N PRO A 175 -4.31 -3.48 -7.66
CA PRO A 175 -3.66 -3.42 -8.97
C PRO A 175 -3.88 -4.67 -9.83
N THR A 176 -4.38 -5.76 -9.26
CA THR A 176 -4.69 -7.02 -9.93
C THR A 176 -6.09 -6.99 -10.53
N THR A 177 -7.08 -6.53 -9.75
CA THR A 177 -8.50 -6.54 -10.16
C THR A 177 -8.98 -5.20 -10.71
N GLY A 178 -8.28 -4.10 -10.40
CA GLY A 178 -8.73 -2.74 -10.66
C GLY A 178 -9.81 -2.25 -9.69
N GLU A 179 -10.23 -3.06 -8.72
CA GLU A 179 -11.25 -2.70 -7.76
C GLU A 179 -10.80 -1.52 -6.89
N ARG A 180 -11.63 -0.48 -6.82
CA ARG A 180 -11.36 0.71 -6.02
C ARG A 180 -11.80 0.53 -4.58
N VAL A 181 -11.07 1.14 -3.65
CA VAL A 181 -11.45 1.17 -2.23
C VAL A 181 -12.35 2.38 -1.98
N PRO A 182 -13.59 2.18 -1.49
CA PRO A 182 -14.48 3.29 -1.17
C PRO A 182 -13.99 4.12 0.01
N TRP A 183 -14.17 5.43 -0.08
CA TRP A 183 -14.16 6.35 1.05
C TRP A 183 -15.50 6.28 1.77
N LEU A 184 -15.49 6.41 3.10
CA LEU A 184 -16.68 6.34 3.93
C LEU A 184 -17.02 7.73 4.51
N ASP A 185 -18.30 7.99 4.70
CA ASP A 185 -18.79 9.12 5.48
C ASP A 185 -18.86 8.80 6.98
N ALA A 186 -19.33 9.76 7.79
CA ALA A 186 -19.46 9.61 9.24
C ALA A 186 -20.44 8.51 9.70
N THR A 187 -21.32 8.05 8.81
CA THR A 187 -22.28 6.95 9.06
C THR A 187 -21.75 5.59 8.61
N GLY A 188 -20.59 5.57 7.94
CA GLY A 188 -20.00 4.38 7.34
C GLY A 188 -20.53 4.07 5.94
N ALA A 189 -21.28 4.99 5.31
CA ALA A 189 -21.74 4.82 3.94
C ALA A 189 -20.66 5.24 2.94
N SER A 190 -20.61 4.58 1.78
CA SER A 190 -19.69 4.95 0.71
C SER A 190 -20.02 6.33 0.15
N GLN A 191 -19.02 7.19 0.01
CA GLN A 191 -19.12 8.52 -0.59
C GLN A 191 -18.33 8.64 -1.92
N GLY A 192 -17.90 7.51 -2.49
CA GLY A 192 -17.12 7.45 -3.72
C GLY A 192 -15.79 6.72 -3.53
N ASP A 193 -15.01 6.64 -4.60
CA ASP A 193 -13.73 5.92 -4.65
C ASP A 193 -12.50 6.84 -4.79
N GLN A 194 -12.74 8.14 -4.80
CA GLN A 194 -11.72 9.17 -4.78
C GLN A 194 -12.10 10.29 -3.80
N LEU A 195 -11.10 10.92 -3.20
CA LEU A 195 -11.23 12.06 -2.31
C LEU A 195 -10.48 13.26 -2.89
N SER A 196 -11.17 14.40 -3.00
CA SER A 196 -10.54 15.66 -3.38
C SER A 196 -9.72 16.23 -2.22
N LEU A 197 -8.44 16.49 -2.46
CA LEU A 197 -7.53 17.05 -1.47
C LEU A 197 -7.48 18.57 -1.54
N ALA A 198 -7.18 19.11 -2.71
CA ALA A 198 -6.94 20.55 -2.92
C ALA A 198 -7.21 20.97 -4.37
N THR A 199 -7.48 22.25 -4.57
CA THR A 199 -7.42 22.89 -5.88
C THR A 199 -6.04 23.50 -6.10
N ILE A 200 -5.40 23.15 -7.20
CA ILE A 200 -4.13 23.70 -7.68
C ILE A 200 -4.43 24.70 -8.79
N THR A 201 -3.84 25.89 -8.71
CA THR A 201 -3.89 26.85 -9.83
C THR A 201 -2.68 26.67 -10.73
N LEU A 202 -2.91 26.23 -11.97
CA LEU A 202 -1.88 26.07 -12.99
C LEU A 202 -1.64 27.37 -13.75
N ARG A 203 -0.36 27.66 -14.01
CA ARG A 203 0.12 28.86 -14.71
C ARG A 203 1.03 28.51 -15.87
#